data_AF-K0ICD9-F1
#
_entry.id   AF-K0ICD9-F1
#
_cell.length_a   1.000
_cell.length_b   1.000
_cell.length_c   1.000
_cell.angle_alpha   90.00
_cell.angle_beta   90.00
_cell.angle_gamma   90.00
#
_symmetry.space_group_name_H-M   'P 1'
#
loop_
_entity.id
_entity.type
_entity.pdbx_description
1 polymer ?
#
loop_
_entity_poly.entity_id
_entity_poly.type
_entity_poly.pdbx_seq_one_letter_code
_entity_poly.pdbx_strand_id
1 'polypeptide(L)'
;MVTKEEVKHLGWLARIELSDDELDRYTSQIKEIIKYLDKLDTIPLEEVKPIVSRKKFADLRRDEPADFEGDTLGTKYRKDGFVKGPRMV
;
A
#
# COMPACT_ATOMS: atom_id res chain seq x y z
N MET A 1 19.54 -8.94 1.14
CA MET A 1 19.86 -9.08 2.58
C MET A 1 19.14 -7.95 3.27
N VAL A 2 18.21 -8.21 4.20
CA VAL A 2 17.42 -7.14 4.83
C VAL A 2 18.28 -6.36 5.82
N THR A 3 18.48 -5.06 5.58
CA THR A 3 19.24 -4.11 6.41
C THR A 3 18.33 -3.15 7.16
N LYS A 4 18.85 -2.48 8.20
CA LYS A 4 18.09 -1.44 8.93
C LYS A 4 17.77 -0.25 8.03
N GLU A 5 18.71 0.13 7.16
CA GLU A 5 18.57 1.22 6.20
C GLU A 5 17.44 0.96 5.20
N GLU A 6 17.31 -0.27 4.68
CA GLU A 6 16.21 -0.66 3.81
C GLU A 6 14.86 -0.62 4.53
N VAL A 7 14.79 -1.11 5.77
CA VAL A 7 13.54 -1.07 6.55
C VAL A 7 13.15 0.38 6.88
N LYS A 8 14.12 1.23 7.21
CA LYS A 8 13.90 2.67 7.40
C LYS A 8 13.40 3.34 6.11
N HIS A 9 13.98 2.98 4.98
CA HIS A 9 13.54 3.49 3.68
C HIS A 9 12.12 3.04 3.33
N LEU A 10 11.78 1.78 3.59
CA LEU A 10 10.42 1.26 3.43
C LEU A 10 9.41 1.98 4.33
N GLY A 11 9.76 2.23 5.60
CA GLY A 11 8.96 3.05 6.50
C GLY A 11 8.67 4.44 5.92
N TRP A 12 9.70 5.11 5.39
CA TRP A 12 9.54 6.41 4.74
C TRP A 12 8.62 6.37 3.51
N LEU A 13 8.74 5.35 2.65
CA LEU A 13 7.86 5.14 1.50
C LEU A 13 6.41 4.91 1.93
N ALA A 14 6.21 4.11 2.98
CA ALA A 14 4.90 3.80 3.54
C ALA A 14 4.31 4.91 4.42
N ARG A 15 5.05 6.00 4.65
CA ARG A 15 4.69 7.09 5.59
C ARG A 15 4.49 6.60 7.02
N ILE A 16 5.31 5.65 7.44
CA ILE A 16 5.38 5.11 8.80
C ILE A 16 6.70 5.58 9.42
N GLU A 17 6.60 6.39 10.47
CA GLU A 17 7.76 6.74 11.29
C GLU A 17 8.08 5.56 12.21
N LEU A 18 9.35 5.15 12.22
CA LEU A 18 9.83 4.02 13.01
C LEU A 18 10.85 4.51 14.02
N SER A 19 10.66 4.13 15.27
CA SER A 19 11.69 4.28 16.32
C SER A 19 12.86 3.32 16.09
N ASP A 20 13.99 3.56 16.75
CA ASP A 20 15.17 2.70 16.66
C ASP A 20 14.88 1.27 17.16
N ASP A 21 14.09 1.12 18.24
CA ASP A 21 13.69 -0.19 18.76
C ASP A 21 12.78 -0.95 17.76
N GLU A 22 11.88 -0.24 17.09
CA GLU A 22 11.04 -0.81 16.04
C GLU A 22 11.84 -1.20 14.80
N LEU A 23 12.84 -0.41 14.42
CA LEU A 23 13.75 -0.76 13.32
C LEU A 23 14.45 -2.09 13.60
N ASP A 24 15.00 -2.27 14.81
CA ASP A 24 15.72 -3.49 15.19
C ASP A 24 14.81 -4.72 15.16
N ARG A 25 13.61 -4.57 15.72
CA ARG A 25 12.59 -5.61 15.74
C ARG A 25 12.11 -5.95 14.32
N TYR A 26 11.72 -4.95 13.54
CA TYR A 26 11.14 -5.18 12.21
C TYR A 26 12.15 -5.66 11.20
N THR A 27 13.43 -5.23 11.27
CA THR A 27 14.48 -5.83 10.44
C THR A 27 14.59 -7.33 10.68
N SER A 28 14.54 -7.78 11.94
CA SER A 28 14.59 -9.21 12.27
C SER A 28 13.36 -9.96 11.75
N GLN A 29 12.16 -9.41 11.99
CA GLN A 29 10.90 -10.04 11.56
C GLN A 29 10.75 -10.10 10.03
N ILE A 30 11.09 -9.02 9.32
CA ILE A 30 11.04 -8.98 7.85
C ILE A 30 12.04 -9.98 7.27
N LYS A 31 13.23 -10.11 7.85
CA LYS A 31 14.20 -11.12 7.43
C LYS A 31 13.64 -12.54 7.56
N GLU A 32 12.92 -12.85 8.63
CA GLU A 32 12.26 -14.14 8.82
C GLU A 32 11.12 -14.37 7.82
N ILE A 33 10.31 -13.34 7.53
CA ILE A 33 9.24 -13.41 6.53
C ILE A 33 9.81 -13.69 5.14
N ILE A 34 10.84 -12.94 4.71
CA ILE A 34 11.48 -13.18 3.42
C ILE A 34 12.07 -14.59 3.35
N LYS A 35 12.77 -15.02 4.41
CA LYS A 35 13.30 -16.39 4.49
C LYS A 35 12.21 -17.46 4.37
N TYR A 36 11.01 -17.20 4.91
CA TYR A 36 9.88 -18.12 4.76
C TYR A 36 9.37 -18.14 3.31
N LEU A 37 9.39 -16.99 2.62
CA LEU A 37 8.97 -16.86 1.22
C LEU A 37 9.95 -17.49 0.23
N ASP A 38 11.22 -17.72 0.58
CA ASP A 38 12.19 -18.46 -0.24
C ASP A 38 11.67 -19.85 -0.65
N LYS A 39 10.67 -20.41 0.06
CA LYS A 39 9.96 -21.63 -0.36
C LYS A 39 9.34 -21.50 -1.75
N LEU A 40 8.87 -20.31 -2.11
CA LEU A 40 8.23 -20.06 -3.41
C LEU A 40 9.22 -20.17 -4.58
N ASP A 41 10.51 -19.88 -4.35
CA ASP A 41 11.56 -19.96 -5.37
C ASP A 41 11.88 -21.42 -5.77
N THR A 42 11.42 -22.40 -4.98
CA THR A 42 11.58 -23.83 -5.28
C THR A 42 10.54 -24.37 -6.27
N ILE A 43 9.54 -23.57 -6.62
CA ILE A 43 8.43 -23.97 -7.47
C ILE A 43 8.79 -23.65 -8.94
N PRO A 44 8.75 -24.61 -9.88
CA PRO A 44 8.95 -24.35 -11.30
C PRO A 44 7.77 -23.55 -11.86
N LEU A 45 8.05 -22.42 -12.53
CA LEU A 45 7.05 -21.46 -13.02
C LEU A 45 7.18 -21.17 -14.53
N GLU A 46 8.09 -21.84 -15.25
CA GLU A 46 8.46 -21.57 -16.64
C GLU A 46 7.27 -21.67 -17.60
N GLU A 47 6.32 -22.56 -17.31
CA GLU A 47 5.14 -22.81 -18.15
C GLU A 47 3.87 -22.10 -17.62
N VAL A 48 3.95 -21.44 -16.47
CA VAL A 48 2.79 -20.83 -15.80
C VAL A 48 2.75 -19.33 -16.06
N LYS A 49 1.62 -18.84 -16.59
CA LYS A 49 1.40 -17.39 -16.77
C LYS A 49 0.84 -16.77 -15.48
N PRO A 50 1.21 -15.53 -15.14
CA PRO A 50 0.57 -14.80 -14.04
C PRO A 50 -0.95 -14.74 -14.21
N ILE A 51 -1.66 -14.92 -13.11
CA ILE A 51 -3.12 -14.80 -13.10
C ILE A 51 -3.47 -13.32 -13.25
N VAL A 52 -4.21 -13.00 -14.31
CA VAL A 52 -4.73 -11.65 -14.56
C VAL A 52 -6.25 -11.69 -14.53
N SER A 53 -6.86 -10.77 -13.78
CA SER A 53 -8.31 -10.58 -13.82
C SER A 53 -8.67 -9.77 -15.06
N ARG A 54 -9.65 -10.23 -15.83
CA ARG A 54 -10.22 -9.49 -16.96
C ARG A 54 -11.68 -9.16 -16.67
N LYS A 55 -12.08 -7.94 -16.99
CA LYS A 55 -13.48 -7.51 -16.97
C LYS A 55 -14.02 -7.51 -18.40
N LYS A 56 -15.29 -7.89 -18.57
CA LYS A 56 -15.97 -7.70 -19.86
C LYS A 56 -16.41 -6.25 -19.99
N PHE A 57 -16.54 -5.75 -21.21
CA PHE A 57 -17.12 -4.41 -21.44
C PHE A 57 -18.52 -4.28 -20.86
N ALA A 58 -19.30 -5.37 -20.86
CA ALA A 58 -20.63 -5.41 -20.24
C ALA A 58 -20.62 -5.20 -18.72
N ASP A 59 -19.46 -5.36 -18.05
CA ASP A 59 -19.32 -5.16 -16.60
C ASP A 59 -18.92 -3.72 -16.25
N LEU A 60 -18.75 -2.83 -17.24
CA LEU A 60 -18.40 -1.44 -17.01
C LEU A 60 -19.60 -0.63 -16.54
N ARG A 61 -19.35 0.38 -15.69
CA ARG A 61 -20.34 1.38 -15.30
C ARG A 61 -20.84 2.14 -16.54
N ARG A 62 -22.14 2.43 -16.59
CA ARG A 62 -22.73 3.32 -17.61
C ARG A 62 -22.18 4.75 -17.48
N ASP A 63 -22.10 5.47 -18.58
CA ASP A 63 -21.66 6.86 -18.60
C ASP A 63 -22.82 7.83 -18.27
N GLU A 64 -23.37 7.65 -17.07
CA GLU A 64 -24.46 8.46 -16.54
C GLU A 64 -23.97 9.20 -15.28
N PRO A 65 -24.31 10.49 -15.11
CA PRO A 65 -24.04 11.20 -13.86
C PRO A 65 -24.88 10.60 -12.73
N ALA A 66 -24.30 10.57 -11.54
CA ALA A 66 -24.98 10.17 -10.31
C ALA A 66 -24.70 11.22 -9.23
N ASP A 67 -25.74 11.61 -8.50
CA ASP A 67 -25.60 12.51 -7.37
C ASP A 67 -24.85 11.79 -6.23
N PHE A 68 -23.96 12.52 -5.56
CA PHE A 68 -23.29 12.00 -4.38
C PHE A 68 -24.10 12.34 -3.13
N GLU A 69 -24.71 11.33 -2.53
CA GLU A 69 -25.38 11.46 -1.24
C GLU A 69 -24.39 11.22 -0.10
N GLY A 70 -24.11 12.26 0.69
CA GLY A 70 -23.31 12.14 1.91
C GLY A 70 -22.35 13.30 2.14
N ASP A 71 -21.49 13.11 3.14
CA ASP A 71 -20.45 14.05 3.46
C ASP A 71 -19.28 13.92 2.47
N THR A 72 -19.20 14.86 1.53
CA THR A 72 -18.19 14.86 0.45
C THR A 72 -16.74 14.93 0.94
N LEU A 73 -16.50 15.42 2.16
CA LEU A 73 -15.14 15.61 2.67
C LEU A 73 -14.74 14.55 3.71
N GLY A 74 -15.71 13.85 4.33
CA GLY A 74 -15.47 12.73 5.25
C GLY A 74 -14.44 12.95 6.39
N THR A 75 -14.17 14.19 6.81
CA THR A 75 -13.11 14.53 7.79
C THR A 75 -13.52 15.69 8.70
N LYS A 76 -13.11 15.70 9.96
CA LYS A 76 -13.31 16.87 10.84
C LYS A 76 -12.42 18.08 10.50
N TYR A 77 -11.35 17.87 9.72
CA TYR A 77 -10.39 18.93 9.38
C TYR A 77 -10.84 19.71 8.15
N ARG A 78 -11.65 20.74 8.35
CA ARG A 78 -12.26 21.53 7.27
C ARG A 78 -12.13 23.02 7.47
N LYS A 79 -12.08 23.76 6.37
CA LYS A 79 -12.19 25.22 6.34
C LYS A 79 -12.73 25.66 4.99
N ASP A 80 -13.76 26.52 4.99
CA ASP A 80 -14.31 27.18 3.79
C ASP A 80 -14.67 26.21 2.63
N GLY A 81 -15.15 25.00 2.95
CA GLY A 81 -15.50 23.98 1.93
C GLY A 81 -14.33 23.10 1.46
N PHE A 82 -13.15 23.25 2.05
CA PHE A 82 -11.95 22.47 1.73
C PHE A 82 -11.49 21.58 2.88
N VAL A 83 -10.76 20.51 2.56
CA VAL A 83 -9.97 19.77 3.55
C VAL A 83 -8.80 20.64 4.01
N LYS A 84 -8.72 20.89 5.31
CA LYS A 84 -7.64 21.66 5.92
C LYS A 84 -6.50 20.71 6.31
N GLY A 85 -5.32 20.93 5.74
CA GLY A 85 -4.10 20.18 6.07
C GLY A 85 -2.90 21.10 6.31
N PRO A 86 -1.74 20.52 6.68
CA PRO A 86 -0.47 21.25 6.69
C PRO A 86 -0.18 21.85 5.31
N ARG A 87 0.44 23.03 5.30
CA ARG A 87 0.88 23.64 4.04
C ARG A 87 2.02 22.80 3.46
N MET A 88 1.89 22.38 2.21
CA MET A 88 2.99 21.78 1.47
C MET A 88 4.05 22.85 1.21
N VAL A 89 5.31 22.50 1.47
CA VAL A 89 6.50 23.33 1.24
C VAL A 89 7.35 22.74 0.13
#